data_AF-A0A353PCL5-F1
#
_entry.id   AF-A0A353PCL5-F1
#
_cell.length_a   1.000
_cell.length_b   1.000
_cell.length_c   1.000
_cell.angle_alpha   90.00
_cell.angle_beta   90.00
_cell.angle_gamma   90.00
#
_symmetry.space_group_name_H-M   'P 1'
#
loop_
_entity.id
_entity.type
_entity.pdbx_description
1 polymer ?
#
loop_
_entity_poly.entity_id
_entity_poly.type
_entity_poly.pdbx_seq_one_letter_code
_entity_poly.pdbx_strand_id
1 'polypeptide(L)'
;VGELGGDDVDEEQAVLRQQALHALLEDDDGRQSLHARLLQGATRWETRRYLQAAFNRPSASPWALIAQSQVGREGLNLHESCRVVVQFHAEWNPAVVEQQIGRVDRKGSLWEHRAQQWLDDGAQGEPPFVEVRQLIFEGTYDAFQWDRVMRRQHVFDASLFGSLLPADVWDR
;
A
#
# COMPACT_ATOMS: atom_id res chain seq x y z
N VAL A 1 29.43 -20.66 30.82
CA VAL A 1 30.18 -19.74 29.93
C VAL A 1 29.43 -19.68 28.62
N GLY A 2 28.99 -18.48 28.25
CA GLY A 2 28.46 -18.15 26.92
C GLY A 2 26.95 -18.27 26.80
N GLU A 3 26.24 -17.14 26.84
CA GLU A 3 25.06 -16.78 26.03
C GLU A 3 24.42 -15.50 26.59
N LEU A 4 25.07 -14.35 26.38
CA LEU A 4 24.49 -13.01 26.51
C LEU A 4 25.27 -12.12 25.55
N GLY A 5 24.74 -11.87 24.36
CA GLY A 5 25.40 -11.03 23.36
C GLY A 5 24.61 -10.79 22.07
N GLY A 6 23.34 -11.21 22.01
CA GLY A 6 22.46 -10.98 20.85
C GLY A 6 21.62 -9.70 20.97
N ASP A 7 21.03 -9.44 22.14
CA ASP A 7 20.05 -8.35 22.32
C ASP A 7 20.67 -6.95 22.31
N ASP A 8 21.78 -6.74 23.01
CA ASP A 8 22.41 -5.40 23.12
C ASP A 8 22.86 -4.84 21.76
N VAL A 9 23.28 -5.73 20.85
CA VAL A 9 23.72 -5.34 19.51
C VAL A 9 22.53 -4.90 18.65
N ASP A 10 21.36 -5.51 18.85
CA ASP A 10 20.16 -5.17 18.10
C ASP A 10 19.51 -3.88 18.62
N GLU A 11 19.55 -3.64 19.93
CA GLU A 11 19.11 -2.37 20.54
C GLU A 11 19.98 -1.18 20.11
N GLU A 12 21.31 -1.31 20.15
CA GLU A 12 22.22 -0.23 19.76
C GLU A 12 22.05 0.11 18.26
N GLN A 13 21.87 -0.91 17.42
CA GLN A 13 21.55 -0.69 16.01
C GLN A 13 20.16 -0.10 15.77
N ALA A 14 19.16 -0.45 16.59
CA ALA A 14 17.83 0.15 16.52
C ALA A 14 17.87 1.65 16.86
N VAL A 15 18.62 2.04 17.89
CA VAL A 15 18.81 3.45 18.29
C VAL A 15 19.52 4.24 17.19
N LEU A 16 20.59 3.71 16.60
CA LEU A 16 21.30 4.36 15.49
C LEU A 16 20.41 4.52 14.25
N ARG A 17 19.60 3.50 13.93
CA ARG A 17 18.59 3.59 12.86
C ARG A 17 17.54 4.65 13.17
N GLN A 18 17.09 4.74 14.42
CA GLN A 18 16.12 5.73 14.86
C GLN A 18 16.68 7.15 14.77
N GLN A 19 17.94 7.36 15.13
CA GLN A 19 18.62 8.66 15.02
C GLN A 19 18.84 9.06 13.55
N ALA A 20 19.30 8.13 12.71
CA ALA A 20 19.45 8.36 11.27
C ALA A 20 18.09 8.63 10.59
N LEU A 21 17.04 7.92 11.02
CA LEU A 21 15.67 8.18 10.62
C LEU A 21 15.25 9.60 11.01
N HIS A 22 15.51 10.01 12.25
CA HIS A 22 15.17 11.34 12.73
C HIS A 22 15.85 12.44 11.90
N ALA A 23 17.13 12.26 11.56
CA ALA A 23 17.90 13.19 10.72
C ALA A 23 17.38 13.25 9.27
N LEU A 24 16.92 12.11 8.70
CA LEU A 24 16.28 12.06 7.38
C LEU A 24 14.90 12.73 7.35
N LEU A 25 14.28 12.92 8.52
CA LEU A 25 12.94 13.45 8.72
C LEU A 25 12.93 14.92 9.21
N GLU A 26 14.07 15.62 9.26
CA GLU A 26 14.10 17.02 9.71
C GLU A 26 13.39 17.99 8.75
N ASP A 27 12.99 17.52 7.55
CA ASP A 27 12.25 18.28 6.54
C ASP A 27 10.71 18.23 6.76
N ASP A 28 10.24 17.66 7.87
CA ASP A 28 8.86 17.16 8.03
C ASP A 28 7.91 18.13 8.75
N ASP A 29 6.78 18.43 8.11
CA ASP A 29 5.65 19.18 8.70
C ASP A 29 5.16 18.44 9.96
N GLY A 30 5.01 19.13 11.09
CA GLY A 30 4.81 18.56 12.44
C GLY A 30 3.54 17.71 12.67
N ARG A 31 2.87 17.30 11.60
CA ARG A 31 1.67 16.44 11.55
C ARG A 31 1.99 14.97 11.32
N GLN A 32 3.26 14.58 11.15
CA GLN A 32 3.66 13.21 10.85
C GLN A 32 4.21 12.48 12.07
N SER A 33 3.84 11.20 12.21
CA SER A 33 4.27 10.35 13.33
C SER A 33 5.27 9.29 12.87
N LEU A 34 5.97 8.67 13.81
CA LEU A 34 6.86 7.53 13.51
C LEU A 34 6.15 6.42 12.72
N HIS A 35 4.86 6.18 12.99
CA HIS A 35 4.09 5.11 12.39
C HIS A 35 3.44 5.48 11.04
N ALA A 36 3.33 6.77 10.72
CA ALA A 36 2.66 7.25 9.51
C ALA A 36 3.45 8.38 8.84
N ARG A 37 3.87 8.16 7.58
CA ARG A 37 4.70 9.12 6.82
C ARG A 37 4.05 9.53 5.51
N LEU A 38 4.26 10.79 5.13
CA LEU A 38 3.85 11.33 3.84
C LEU A 38 4.97 11.19 2.81
N LEU A 39 4.62 10.68 1.63
CA LEU A 39 5.44 10.70 0.43
C LEU A 39 4.85 11.68 -0.57
N GLN A 40 5.50 12.84 -0.68
CA GLN A 40 5.15 13.91 -1.61
C GLN A 40 6.26 14.14 -2.66
N GLY A 41 5.94 14.85 -3.75
CA GLY A 41 6.88 15.04 -4.87
C GLY A 41 8.20 15.69 -4.45
N ALA A 42 8.16 16.56 -3.44
CA ALA A 42 9.33 17.22 -2.86
C ALA A 42 10.20 16.31 -1.98
N THR A 43 9.72 15.12 -1.60
CA THR A 43 10.48 14.18 -0.76
C THR A 43 11.74 13.75 -1.50
N ARG A 44 12.90 13.98 -0.88
CA ARG A 44 14.22 13.60 -1.41
C ARG A 44 14.24 12.12 -1.77
N TRP A 45 14.98 11.80 -2.83
CA TRP A 45 15.08 10.44 -3.36
C TRP A 45 15.58 9.44 -2.30
N GLU A 46 16.58 9.84 -1.51
CA GLU A 46 17.18 9.02 -0.45
C GLU A 46 16.16 8.73 0.65
N THR A 47 15.43 9.74 1.11
CA THR A 47 14.35 9.61 2.10
C THR A 47 13.24 8.70 1.57
N ARG A 48 12.84 8.86 0.31
CA ARG A 48 11.82 8.02 -0.33
C ARG A 48 12.23 6.54 -0.36
N ARG A 49 13.46 6.26 -0.80
CA ARG A 49 14.01 4.89 -0.87
C ARG A 49 14.13 4.27 0.52
N TYR A 50 14.57 5.06 1.51
CA TYR A 50 14.62 4.61 2.90
C TYR A 50 13.22 4.26 3.42
N LEU A 51 12.25 5.16 3.26
CA LEU A 51 10.88 4.96 3.75
C LEU A 51 10.22 3.75 3.10
N GLN A 52 10.43 3.55 1.80
CA GLN A 52 9.96 2.36 1.10
C GLN A 52 10.57 1.07 1.66
N ALA A 53 11.90 1.04 1.85
CA ALA A 53 12.59 -0.13 2.40
C ALA A 53 12.23 -0.39 3.88
N ALA A 54 11.95 0.67 4.64
CA ALA A 54 11.46 0.55 6.02
C ALA A 54 10.03 0.00 6.05
N PHE A 55 9.14 0.52 5.21
CA PHE A 55 7.74 0.07 5.13
C PHE A 55 7.59 -1.39 4.69
N ASN A 56 8.46 -1.89 3.79
CA ASN A 56 8.44 -3.31 3.39
C ASN A 56 8.94 -4.28 4.47
N ARG A 57 9.45 -3.79 5.60
CA ARG A 57 9.89 -4.64 6.73
C ARG A 57 8.77 -4.72 7.77
N PRO A 58 8.20 -5.91 8.04
CA PRO A 58 7.08 -6.06 8.99
C PRO A 58 7.38 -5.56 10.41
N SER A 59 8.65 -5.61 10.84
CA SER A 59 9.10 -5.19 12.17
C SER A 59 9.54 -3.72 12.25
N ALA A 60 9.43 -2.96 11.16
CA ALA A 60 9.91 -1.58 11.11
C ALA A 60 8.77 -0.58 10.90
N SER A 61 9.01 0.66 11.32
CA SER A 61 8.17 1.81 11.01
C SER A 61 8.62 2.50 9.72
N PRO A 62 7.73 3.13 8.93
CA PRO A 62 6.31 3.35 9.23
C PRO A 62 5.41 2.15 8.86
N TRP A 63 4.24 2.06 9.48
CA TRP A 63 3.20 1.07 9.15
C TRP A 63 2.14 1.62 8.18
N ALA A 64 2.08 2.94 8.04
CA ALA A 64 1.23 3.62 7.07
C ALA A 64 2.07 4.59 6.22
N LEU A 65 1.88 4.52 4.91
CA LEU A 65 2.42 5.50 3.98
C LEU A 65 1.26 6.23 3.30
N ILE A 66 1.26 7.56 3.40
CA ILE A 66 0.35 8.42 2.67
C ILE A 66 1.12 8.91 1.45
N ALA A 67 0.73 8.48 0.25
CA ALA A 67 1.36 8.96 -0.97
C ALA A 67 0.44 9.95 -1.68
N GLN A 68 1.01 11.08 -2.13
CA GLN A 68 0.32 11.90 -3.12
C GLN A 68 0.15 11.09 -4.41
N SER A 69 -0.99 11.24 -5.10
CA SER A 69 -1.31 10.43 -6.30
C SER A 69 -0.17 10.40 -7.33
N GLN A 70 0.47 11.54 -7.59
CA GLN A 70 1.59 11.62 -8.53
C GLN A 70 2.80 10.76 -8.08
N VAL A 71 3.09 10.71 -6.78
CA VAL A 71 4.19 9.90 -6.22
C VAL A 71 3.81 8.41 -6.18
N GLY A 72 2.53 8.08 -5.93
CA GLY A 72 2.03 6.72 -6.06
C GLY A 72 2.15 6.15 -7.48
N ARG A 73 2.27 7.02 -8.48
CA ARG A 73 2.53 6.65 -9.89
C ARG A 73 4.02 6.42 -10.17
N GLU A 74 4.93 6.92 -9.34
CA GLU A 74 6.38 6.79 -9.49
C GLU A 74 6.91 5.53 -8.78
N GLY A 75 6.87 4.38 -9.45
CA GLY A 75 7.80 3.27 -9.18
C GLY A 75 7.84 2.65 -7.75
N LEU A 76 6.93 3.00 -6.84
CA LEU A 76 6.95 2.47 -5.48
C LEU A 76 6.60 0.97 -5.49
N ASN A 77 7.37 0.18 -4.75
CA ASN A 77 7.11 -1.24 -4.51
C ASN A 77 6.77 -1.36 -3.03
N LEU A 78 5.49 -1.53 -2.72
CA LEU A 78 4.94 -1.56 -1.36
C LEU A 78 4.37 -2.94 -0.99
N HIS A 79 4.46 -3.87 -1.94
CA HIS A 79 3.85 -5.20 -1.90
C HIS A 79 4.34 -6.14 -0.80
N GLU A 80 5.58 -6.03 -0.31
CA GLU A 80 6.18 -7.03 0.61
C GLU A 80 5.55 -7.00 2.01
N SER A 81 5.01 -5.86 2.45
CA SER A 81 4.39 -5.72 3.77
C SER A 81 3.00 -5.05 3.75
N CYS A 82 2.50 -4.66 2.58
CA CYS A 82 1.18 -4.07 2.45
C CYS A 82 0.18 -5.04 1.83
N ARG A 83 -1.06 -4.96 2.30
CA ARG A 83 -2.24 -5.57 1.65
C ARG A 83 -3.47 -4.67 1.70
N VAL A 84 -3.36 -3.46 2.26
CA VAL A 84 -4.47 -2.54 2.46
C VAL A 84 -4.16 -1.24 1.74
N VAL A 85 -5.01 -0.87 0.79
CA VAL A 85 -4.89 0.37 0.02
C VAL A 85 -6.11 1.22 0.31
N VAL A 86 -5.90 2.44 0.81
CA VAL A 86 -6.98 3.41 1.02
C VAL A 86 -6.81 4.56 0.05
N GLN A 87 -7.79 4.73 -0.84
CA GLN A 87 -7.83 5.82 -1.82
C GLN A 87 -8.76 6.92 -1.32
N PHE A 88 -8.20 8.10 -1.07
CA PHE A 88 -8.93 9.25 -0.53
C PHE A 88 -9.68 10.07 -1.58
N HIS A 89 -9.40 9.84 -2.85
CA HIS A 89 -10.07 10.50 -3.97
C HIS A 89 -10.21 9.50 -5.11
N ALA A 90 -11.26 9.63 -5.90
CA ALA A 90 -11.39 8.88 -7.13
C ALA A 90 -10.35 9.36 -8.15
N GLU A 91 -9.86 8.45 -8.98
CA GLU A 91 -9.02 8.77 -10.15
C GLU A 91 -9.88 8.76 -11.41
N TRP A 92 -9.68 9.70 -12.33
CA TRP A 92 -10.51 9.80 -13.55
C TRP A 92 -10.28 8.67 -14.57
N ASN A 93 -9.16 7.97 -14.43
CA ASN A 93 -8.72 6.94 -15.35
C ASN A 93 -8.61 5.58 -14.60
N PRO A 94 -9.41 4.57 -14.98
CA PRO A 94 -9.35 3.24 -14.36
C PRO A 94 -7.94 2.62 -14.40
N ALA A 95 -7.20 2.83 -15.49
CA ALA A 95 -5.84 2.31 -15.61
C ALA A 95 -4.88 2.89 -14.55
N VAL A 96 -5.14 4.11 -14.05
CA VAL A 96 -4.33 4.69 -12.97
C VAL A 96 -4.67 4.04 -11.63
N VAL A 97 -5.96 3.76 -11.37
CA VAL A 97 -6.40 3.01 -10.18
C VAL A 97 -5.70 1.66 -10.15
N GLU A 98 -5.75 0.94 -11.28
CA GLU A 98 -5.12 -0.37 -11.43
C GLU A 98 -3.60 -0.30 -11.21
N GLN A 99 -2.93 0.70 -11.79
CA GLN A 99 -1.49 0.91 -11.56
C GLN A 99 -1.14 1.21 -10.10
N GLN A 100 -2.00 1.92 -9.37
CA GLN A 100 -1.81 2.22 -7.94
C GLN A 100 -1.99 0.95 -7.09
N ILE A 101 -3.03 0.16 -7.37
CA ILE A 101 -3.26 -1.14 -6.70
C ILE A 101 -2.10 -2.08 -7.00
N GLY A 102 -1.62 -2.12 -8.24
CA GLY A 102 -0.46 -2.89 -8.68
C GLY A 102 0.88 -2.45 -8.06
N ARG A 103 0.91 -1.45 -7.16
CA ARG A 103 2.08 -1.17 -6.28
C ARG A 103 2.13 -2.13 -5.08
N VAL A 104 0.98 -2.71 -4.75
CA VAL A 104 0.75 -3.64 -3.64
C VAL A 104 0.41 -5.04 -4.16
N ASP A 105 -0.45 -5.15 -5.17
CA ASP A 105 -0.76 -6.42 -5.82
C ASP A 105 0.33 -6.78 -6.83
N ARG A 106 1.27 -7.64 -6.40
CA ARG A 106 2.41 -8.11 -7.18
C ARG A 106 2.80 -9.52 -6.79
N LYS A 107 3.60 -10.15 -7.66
CA LYS A 107 4.31 -11.39 -7.31
C LYS A 107 5.25 -11.15 -6.13
N GLY A 108 5.26 -12.07 -5.17
CA GLY A 108 6.01 -11.99 -3.92
C GLY A 108 5.39 -11.02 -2.90
N SER A 109 4.13 -10.64 -3.07
CA SER A 109 3.46 -9.74 -2.14
C SER A 109 3.06 -10.43 -0.83
N LEU A 110 2.80 -9.63 0.20
CA LEU A 110 2.26 -10.11 1.47
C LEU A 110 0.97 -10.89 1.30
N TRP A 111 0.11 -10.49 0.35
CA TRP A 111 -1.15 -11.21 0.10
C TRP A 111 -0.86 -12.61 -0.43
N GLU A 112 0.06 -12.76 -1.39
CA GLU A 112 0.40 -14.05 -2.01
C GLU A 112 0.99 -15.01 -0.97
N HIS A 113 1.89 -14.50 -0.12
CA HIS A 113 2.45 -15.28 0.98
C HIS A 113 1.37 -15.76 1.97
N ARG A 114 0.41 -14.88 2.32
CA ARG A 114 -0.70 -15.26 3.19
C ARG A 114 -1.64 -16.26 2.52
N ALA A 115 -1.91 -16.10 1.22
CA ALA A 115 -2.76 -17.01 0.46
C ALA A 115 -2.15 -18.41 0.37
N GLN A 116 -0.83 -18.50 0.14
CA GLN A 116 -0.13 -19.78 0.16
C GLN A 116 -0.20 -20.43 1.55
N GLN A 117 0.05 -19.68 2.61
CA GLN A 117 -0.07 -20.18 3.98
C GLN A 117 -1.49 -20.68 4.28
N TRP A 118 -2.52 -19.94 3.85
CA TRP A 118 -3.92 -20.33 4.03
C TRP A 118 -4.25 -21.65 3.30
N LEU A 119 -3.70 -21.86 2.10
CA LEU A 119 -3.83 -23.13 1.38
C LEU A 119 -3.13 -24.27 2.11
N ASP A 120 -1.91 -24.03 2.62
CA ASP A 120 -1.12 -25.01 3.37
C ASP A 120 -1.82 -25.41 4.68
N ASP A 121 -2.51 -24.45 5.33
CA ASP A 121 -3.32 -24.64 6.53
C ASP A 121 -4.68 -25.32 6.25
N GLY A 122 -4.91 -25.78 5.02
CA GLY A 122 -6.10 -26.55 4.65
C GLY A 122 -7.32 -25.70 4.28
N ALA A 123 -7.10 -24.45 3.87
CA ALA A 123 -8.13 -23.55 3.33
C ALA A 123 -9.32 -23.32 4.27
N GLN A 124 -9.04 -23.20 5.58
CA GLN A 124 -10.06 -22.99 6.60
C GLN A 124 -10.29 -21.49 6.86
N GLY A 125 -11.56 -21.10 7.05
CA GLY A 125 -11.93 -19.70 7.35
C GLY A 125 -11.96 -18.80 6.11
N GLU A 126 -11.84 -17.49 6.34
CA GLU A 126 -11.88 -16.47 5.28
C GLU A 126 -10.54 -16.41 4.54
N PRO A 127 -10.52 -16.48 3.19
CA PRO A 127 -9.29 -16.38 2.43
C PRO A 127 -8.69 -14.97 2.53
N PRO A 128 -7.36 -14.83 2.55
CA PRO A 128 -6.72 -13.53 2.55
C PRO A 128 -6.86 -12.85 1.18
N PHE A 129 -7.01 -11.53 1.18
CA PHE A 129 -7.12 -10.72 -0.03
C PHE A 129 -6.41 -9.36 0.13
N VAL A 130 -6.17 -8.69 -1.00
CA VAL A 130 -5.78 -7.28 -1.03
C VAL A 130 -7.02 -6.42 -0.84
N GLU A 131 -7.03 -5.65 0.22
CA GLU A 131 -8.15 -4.82 0.60
C GLU A 131 -7.99 -3.42 0.02
N VAL A 132 -8.84 -3.07 -0.95
CA VAL A 132 -8.88 -1.75 -1.56
C VAL A 132 -10.12 -1.01 -1.07
N ARG A 133 -9.91 0.07 -0.33
CA ARG A 133 -10.99 0.93 0.18
C ARG A 133 -10.94 2.27 -0.53
N GLN A 134 -12.07 2.69 -1.09
CA GLN A 134 -12.22 4.02 -1.68
C GLN A 134 -13.15 4.86 -0.81
N LEU A 135 -12.67 6.05 -0.44
CA LEU A 135 -13.46 7.03 0.28
C LEU A 135 -14.23 7.88 -0.73
N ILE A 136 -15.54 7.82 -0.67
CA ILE A 136 -16.44 8.58 -1.55
C ILE A 136 -17.37 9.38 -0.67
N PHE A 137 -17.43 10.69 -0.90
CA PHE A 137 -18.39 11.55 -0.22
C PHE A 137 -19.67 11.64 -1.04
N GLU A 138 -20.72 10.99 -0.56
CA GLU A 138 -22.04 11.05 -1.19
C GLU A 138 -22.56 12.49 -1.26
N GLY A 139 -23.32 12.79 -2.33
CA GLY A 139 -23.83 14.14 -2.58
C GLY A 139 -22.77 15.16 -3.02
N THR A 140 -21.51 14.75 -3.17
CA THR A 140 -20.42 15.59 -3.69
C THR A 140 -20.04 15.19 -5.12
N TYR A 141 -19.15 15.97 -5.72
CA TYR A 141 -18.60 15.68 -7.04
C TYR A 141 -17.82 14.36 -7.09
N ASP A 142 -17.27 13.90 -5.96
CA ASP A 142 -16.54 12.63 -5.88
C ASP A 142 -17.45 11.44 -6.22
N ALA A 143 -18.72 11.49 -5.80
CA ALA A 143 -19.71 10.47 -6.14
C ALA A 143 -20.01 10.42 -7.65
N PHE A 144 -20.08 11.58 -8.30
CA PHE A 144 -20.24 11.67 -9.76
C PHE A 144 -19.00 11.13 -10.49
N GLN A 145 -17.80 11.51 -10.03
CA GLN A 145 -16.57 11.00 -10.60
C GLN A 145 -16.48 9.48 -10.45
N TRP A 146 -16.81 8.96 -9.28
CA TRP A 146 -16.83 7.52 -8.98
C TRP A 146 -17.72 6.74 -9.95
N ASP A 147 -18.98 7.16 -10.12
CA ASP A 147 -19.91 6.52 -11.06
C ASP A 147 -19.35 6.49 -12.48
N ARG A 148 -18.75 7.60 -12.92
CA ARG A 148 -18.14 7.67 -14.25
C ARG A 148 -16.93 6.75 -14.41
N VAL A 149 -16.11 6.62 -13.37
CA VAL A 149 -14.90 5.79 -13.38
C VAL A 149 -15.27 4.32 -13.36
N MET A 150 -16.25 3.92 -12.56
CA MET A 150 -16.74 2.53 -12.53
C MET A 150 -17.34 2.09 -13.86
N ARG A 151 -18.12 2.96 -14.52
CA ARG A 151 -18.60 2.67 -15.89
C ARG A 151 -17.46 2.48 -16.88
N ARG A 152 -16.37 3.25 -16.75
CA ARG A 152 -15.18 3.10 -17.59
C ARG A 152 -14.38 1.84 -17.25
N GLN A 153 -14.26 1.50 -15.98
CA GLN A 153 -13.63 0.27 -15.52
C GLN A 153 -14.34 -0.94 -16.14
N HIS A 154 -15.66 -0.96 -16.14
CA HIS A 154 -16.42 -2.05 -16.77
C HIS A 154 -16.09 -2.23 -18.26
N VAL A 155 -16.02 -1.14 -19.03
CA VAL A 155 -15.62 -1.19 -20.45
C VAL A 155 -14.16 -1.63 -20.59
N PHE A 156 -13.28 -1.15 -19.70
CA PHE A 156 -11.87 -1.52 -19.68
C PHE A 156 -11.69 -3.02 -19.43
N ASP A 157 -12.37 -3.58 -18.43
CA ASP A 157 -12.33 -5.00 -18.08
C ASP A 157 -12.91 -5.87 -19.20
N ALA A 158 -14.04 -5.45 -19.79
CA ALA A 158 -14.61 -6.14 -20.95
C ALA A 158 -13.63 -6.20 -22.13
N SER A 159 -12.85 -5.13 -22.35
CA SER A 159 -11.88 -5.07 -23.44
C SER A 159 -10.60 -5.87 -23.20
N LEU A 160 -10.11 -5.93 -21.96
CA LEU A 160 -8.84 -6.58 -21.62
C LEU A 160 -9.01 -8.05 -21.22
N PHE A 161 -10.07 -8.36 -20.49
CA PHE A 161 -10.27 -9.66 -19.86
C PHE A 161 -11.49 -10.41 -20.42
N GLY A 162 -12.28 -9.78 -21.31
CA GLY A 162 -13.47 -10.38 -21.91
C GLY A 162 -14.66 -10.47 -20.95
N SER A 163 -14.60 -9.80 -19.80
CA SER A 163 -15.67 -9.79 -18.79
C SER A 163 -16.81 -8.87 -19.23
N LEU A 164 -17.75 -9.41 -20.01
CA LEU A 164 -18.87 -8.66 -20.60
C LEU A 164 -19.92 -8.20 -19.57
N LEU A 165 -20.05 -8.92 -18.45
CA LEU A 165 -20.98 -8.60 -17.37
C LEU A 165 -20.17 -8.30 -16.10
N PRO A 166 -20.53 -7.26 -15.34
CA PRO A 166 -19.87 -6.99 -14.07
C PRO A 166 -20.18 -8.10 -13.06
N ALA A 167 -19.26 -8.34 -12.13
CA ALA A 167 -19.29 -9.51 -11.24
C ALA A 167 -20.57 -9.58 -10.39
N ASP A 168 -21.14 -8.43 -10.04
CA ASP A 168 -22.37 -8.25 -9.28
C ASP A 168 -23.64 -8.74 -10.00
N VAL A 169 -23.58 -8.99 -11.31
CA VAL A 169 -24.69 -9.57 -12.08
C VAL A 169 -24.82 -11.07 -11.82
N TRP A 170 -23.75 -11.74 -11.38
CA TRP A 170 -23.73 -13.19 -11.12
C TRP A 170 -24.19 -13.56 -9.72
N ASP A 171 -24.27 -12.60 -8.79
CA ASP A 171 -24.71 -12.80 -7.40
C ASP A 171 -26.24 -12.64 -7.20
N ARG A 172 -27.04 -12.73 -8.26
CA ARG A 172 -28.51 -12.69 -8.22
C ARG A 172 -29.17 -14.05 -8.41
#